data_AF-A0A839JDU5-F1
#
_entry.id   AF-A0A839JDU5-F1
#
_cell.length_a   1.000
_cell.length_b   1.000
_cell.length_c   1.000
_cell.angle_alpha   90.00
_cell.angle_beta   90.00
_cell.angle_gamma   90.00
#
_symmetry.space_group_name_H-M   'P 1'
#
loop_
_entity.id
_entity.type
_entity.pdbx_description
1 polymer ?
#
loop_
_entity_poly.entity_id
_entity_poly.type
_entity_poly.pdbx_seq_one_letter_code
_entity_poly.pdbx_strand_id
1 'polypeptide(L)'
;MSGTADVYTQATLSPSKLELLAPWLVQQSWFEGDAADLERVAFFRFVDPDGEVGLDSMLIASGGAIYHVPVTWRGSELEGGELIGTLDHSELGTRYGYDATTDPVYVSELVRVITEGDTGSPITNVETGEPLPATAEVVGSGVTPGVDAQGAVRLIRVLDAEHEDTHAARGVLTATWTHDGVEREDVLAVLR
;
A
#
# COMPACT_ATOMS: atom_id res chain seq x y z
N MET A 1 -4.58 -17.15 -3.61
CA MET A 1 -3.72 -16.64 -4.71
C MET A 1 -4.46 -15.47 -5.33
N SER A 2 -4.26 -14.28 -4.78
CA SER A 2 -4.55 -13.02 -5.48
C SER A 2 -3.88 -13.08 -6.85
N GLY A 3 -4.51 -12.54 -7.90
CA GLY A 3 -3.97 -12.57 -9.27
C GLY A 3 -2.64 -11.83 -9.43
N THR A 4 -2.35 -11.40 -10.64
CA THR A 4 -1.17 -10.59 -10.95
C THR A 4 -1.57 -9.12 -11.03
N ALA A 5 -0.74 -8.23 -10.49
CA ALA A 5 -0.93 -6.79 -10.59
C ALA A 5 -0.31 -6.27 -11.89
N ASP A 6 -1.15 -5.74 -12.77
CA ASP A 6 -0.71 -5.17 -14.03
C ASP A 6 -0.20 -3.74 -13.84
N VAL A 7 0.98 -3.45 -14.39
CA VAL A 7 1.61 -2.12 -14.38
C VAL A 7 2.01 -1.73 -15.80
N TYR A 8 1.55 -0.53 -16.21
CA TYR A 8 1.93 0.12 -17.45
C TYR A 8 3.20 0.93 -17.24
N THR A 9 4.35 0.37 -17.60
CA THR A 9 5.66 0.99 -17.38
C THR A 9 5.98 2.11 -18.36
N GLN A 10 5.31 2.12 -19.51
CA GLN A 10 5.46 3.18 -20.52
C GLN A 10 4.47 4.32 -20.30
N ALA A 11 3.53 4.16 -19.36
CA ALA A 11 2.55 5.18 -19.06
C ALA A 11 3.17 6.42 -18.42
N THR A 12 2.69 7.58 -18.82
CA THR A 12 2.96 8.83 -18.11
C THR A 12 1.83 9.12 -17.13
N LEU A 13 2.18 9.66 -15.96
CA LEU A 13 1.25 10.08 -14.91
C LEU A 13 1.39 11.58 -14.70
N SER A 14 0.28 12.32 -14.72
CA SER A 14 0.26 13.76 -14.49
C SER A 14 -0.85 14.15 -13.49
N PRO A 15 -0.52 14.58 -12.26
CA PRO A 15 0.81 14.58 -11.67
C PRO A 15 1.37 13.16 -11.48
N SER A 16 2.67 13.03 -11.22
CA SER A 16 3.24 11.77 -10.74
C SER A 16 2.66 11.40 -9.37
N LYS A 17 2.81 10.12 -8.97
CA LYS A 17 2.28 9.65 -7.68
C LYS A 17 2.84 10.43 -6.49
N LEU A 18 4.14 10.74 -6.49
CA LEU A 18 4.77 11.49 -5.39
C LEU A 18 4.34 12.97 -5.39
N GLU A 19 4.21 13.59 -6.55
CA GLU A 19 3.67 14.96 -6.67
C GLU A 19 2.21 15.04 -6.19
N LEU A 20 1.41 13.99 -6.44
CA LEU A 20 0.05 13.89 -5.92
C LEU A 20 0.02 13.75 -4.39
N LEU A 21 0.93 12.93 -3.83
CA LEU A 21 0.98 12.63 -2.40
C LEU A 21 1.54 13.79 -1.58
N ALA A 22 2.50 14.55 -2.10
CA ALA A 22 3.17 15.65 -1.40
C ALA A 22 2.22 16.62 -0.66
N PRO A 23 1.21 17.24 -1.31
CA PRO A 23 0.29 18.14 -0.61
C PRO A 23 -0.66 17.42 0.35
N TRP A 24 -0.95 16.13 0.15
CA TRP A 24 -1.80 15.36 1.05
C TRP A 24 -1.04 14.94 2.32
N LEU A 25 0.22 14.51 2.19
CA LEU A 25 1.06 14.05 3.30
C LEU A 25 1.26 15.12 4.37
N VAL A 26 1.51 16.37 3.99
CA VAL A 26 1.69 17.48 4.95
C VAL A 26 0.44 17.82 5.76
N GLN A 27 -0.73 17.31 5.38
CA GLN A 27 -1.98 17.48 6.12
C GLN A 27 -2.20 16.35 7.14
N GLN A 28 -1.39 15.30 7.09
CA GLN A 28 -1.54 14.13 7.93
C GLN A 28 -0.90 14.35 9.29
N SER A 29 -1.63 14.02 10.37
CA SER A 29 -1.16 14.23 11.74
C SER A 29 0.06 13.37 12.13
N TRP A 30 0.35 12.33 11.34
CA TRP A 30 1.44 11.38 11.56
C TRP A 30 2.67 11.66 10.68
N PHE A 31 2.59 12.64 9.78
CA PHE A 31 3.70 12.97 8.88
C PHE A 31 4.52 14.12 9.47
N GLU A 32 5.79 13.88 9.73
CA GLU A 32 6.74 14.87 10.27
C GLU A 32 7.88 15.20 9.29
N GLY A 33 7.79 14.69 8.04
CA GLY A 33 8.79 14.89 6.99
C GLY A 33 8.62 16.20 6.21
N ASP A 34 9.36 16.30 5.10
CA ASP A 34 9.26 17.40 4.12
C ASP A 34 8.64 16.89 2.81
N ALA A 35 7.61 17.56 2.31
CA ALA A 35 7.02 17.23 1.01
C ALA A 35 7.99 17.40 -0.17
N ALA A 36 9.09 18.14 0.00
CA ALA A 36 10.07 18.38 -1.04
C ALA A 36 11.13 17.27 -1.18
N ASP A 37 11.26 16.36 -0.20
CA ASP A 37 12.31 15.32 -0.18
C ASP A 37 11.74 13.89 -0.25
N LEU A 38 10.47 13.73 -0.61
CA LEU A 38 9.81 12.43 -0.70
C LEU A 38 10.52 11.49 -1.68
N GLU A 39 10.93 10.33 -1.18
CA GLU A 39 11.51 9.26 -1.99
C GLU A 39 10.75 7.95 -1.77
N ARG A 40 10.28 7.32 -2.85
CA ARG A 40 9.71 5.97 -2.75
C ARG A 40 10.85 4.93 -2.69
N VAL A 41 11.11 4.40 -1.50
CA VAL A 41 12.20 3.45 -1.24
C VAL A 41 11.79 1.99 -1.41
N ALA A 42 10.52 1.67 -1.18
CA ALA A 42 9.99 0.34 -1.47
C ALA A 42 8.52 0.38 -1.88
N PHE A 43 8.05 -0.70 -2.50
CA PHE A 43 6.63 -0.87 -2.82
C PHE A 43 6.26 -2.34 -2.99
N PHE A 44 4.98 -2.62 -2.78
CA PHE A 44 4.33 -3.89 -3.10
C PHE A 44 2.89 -3.62 -3.55
N ARG A 45 2.22 -4.63 -4.10
CA ARG A 45 0.83 -4.53 -4.55
C ARG A 45 0.01 -5.68 -4.03
N PHE A 46 -1.28 -5.41 -3.85
CA PHE A 46 -2.30 -6.44 -3.83
C PHE A 46 -3.09 -6.38 -5.14
N VAL A 47 -3.97 -7.35 -5.34
CA VAL A 47 -4.86 -7.38 -6.50
C VAL A 47 -6.30 -7.38 -6.00
N ASP A 48 -7.07 -6.41 -6.50
CA ASP A 48 -8.52 -6.46 -6.39
C ASP A 48 -9.03 -7.71 -7.11
N PRO A 49 -9.76 -8.62 -6.43
CA PRO A 49 -10.33 -9.81 -7.07
C PRO A 49 -11.22 -9.52 -8.27
N ASP A 50 -11.87 -8.33 -8.29
CA ASP A 50 -12.73 -7.89 -9.39
C ASP A 50 -11.94 -7.13 -10.47
N GLY A 51 -10.69 -6.77 -10.22
CA GLY A 51 -9.78 -6.12 -11.18
C GLY A 51 -10.06 -4.64 -11.46
N GLU A 52 -10.91 -3.98 -10.67
CA GLU A 52 -11.36 -2.60 -10.92
C GLU A 52 -10.48 -1.56 -10.21
N VAL A 53 -9.90 -1.94 -9.07
CA VAL A 53 -9.14 -1.06 -8.18
C VAL A 53 -7.67 -1.46 -8.12
N GLY A 54 -6.79 -0.50 -8.42
CA GLY A 54 -5.35 -0.69 -8.24
C GLY A 54 -4.97 -0.54 -6.78
N LEU A 55 -4.49 -1.61 -6.13
CA LEU A 55 -4.08 -1.62 -4.72
C LEU A 55 -2.56 -1.45 -4.61
N ASP A 56 -2.10 -0.22 -4.35
CA ASP A 56 -0.71 0.19 -4.44
C ASP A 56 -0.16 0.60 -3.08
N SER A 57 0.80 -0.16 -2.53
CA SER A 57 1.37 0.15 -1.21
C SER A 57 2.81 0.61 -1.35
N MET A 58 3.11 1.82 -0.88
CA MET A 58 4.42 2.47 -1.03
C MET A 58 5.04 2.72 0.35
N LEU A 59 6.36 2.51 0.44
CA LEU A 59 7.18 2.98 1.55
C LEU A 59 7.93 4.23 1.07
N ILE A 60 7.71 5.34 1.77
CA ILE A 60 8.20 6.67 1.40
C ILE A 60 9.16 7.17 2.48
N ALA A 61 10.40 7.44 2.12
CA ALA A 61 11.38 8.09 2.99
C ALA A 61 11.23 9.61 2.92
N SER A 62 11.34 10.26 4.08
CA SER A 62 11.38 11.72 4.20
C SER A 62 11.82 12.12 5.60
N GLY A 63 12.67 13.13 5.74
CA GLY A 63 13.11 13.64 7.05
C GLY A 63 13.79 12.60 7.96
N GLY A 64 14.33 11.51 7.40
CA GLY A 64 14.93 10.41 8.16
C GLY A 64 13.95 9.37 8.72
N ALA A 65 12.65 9.53 8.45
CA ALA A 65 11.61 8.55 8.76
C ALA A 65 11.13 7.82 7.50
N ILE A 66 10.47 6.68 7.70
CA ILE A 66 9.84 5.89 6.64
C ILE A 66 8.34 5.82 6.90
N TYR A 67 7.56 6.15 5.86
CA TYR A 67 6.12 6.20 5.92
C TYR A 67 5.50 5.12 5.03
N HIS A 68 4.55 4.36 5.56
CA HIS A 68 3.75 3.41 4.80
C HIS A 68 2.47 4.09 4.30
N VAL A 69 2.38 4.22 2.97
CA VAL A 69 1.34 5.00 2.28
C VAL A 69 0.68 4.13 1.21
N PRO A 70 -0.34 3.35 1.57
CA PRO A 70 -1.15 2.65 0.60
C PRO A 70 -2.18 3.58 -0.05
N VAL A 71 -2.32 3.44 -1.36
CA VAL A 71 -3.22 4.22 -2.21
C VAL A 71 -4.06 3.27 -3.06
N THR A 72 -5.36 3.52 -3.14
CA THR A 72 -6.19 2.88 -4.16
C THR A 72 -6.37 3.78 -5.36
N TRP A 73 -6.25 3.19 -6.55
CA TRP A 73 -6.42 3.88 -7.82
C TRP A 73 -7.71 3.40 -8.49
N ARG A 74 -8.72 4.27 -8.59
CA ARG A 74 -10.03 3.95 -9.19
C ARG A 74 -10.25 4.67 -10.51
N GLY A 75 -11.07 4.08 -11.39
CA GLY A 75 -11.48 4.71 -12.66
C GLY A 75 -12.66 5.68 -12.50
N SER A 76 -13.28 5.71 -11.33
CA SER A 76 -14.39 6.59 -10.97
C SER A 76 -14.30 6.98 -9.49
N GLU A 77 -15.04 8.03 -9.10
CA GLU A 77 -15.10 8.47 -7.72
C GLU A 77 -15.68 7.41 -6.78
N LEU A 78 -15.10 7.30 -5.58
CA LEU A 78 -15.59 6.52 -4.46
C LEU A 78 -16.34 7.44 -3.49
N GLU A 79 -17.61 7.14 -3.23
CA GLU A 79 -18.39 7.83 -2.21
C GLU A 79 -17.82 7.54 -0.81
N GLY A 80 -17.57 8.59 -0.03
CA GLY A 80 -17.08 8.47 1.35
C GLY A 80 -15.60 8.14 1.50
N GLY A 81 -14.87 7.92 0.41
CA GLY A 81 -13.41 7.75 0.43
C GLY A 81 -12.68 9.07 0.67
N GLU A 82 -11.54 9.02 1.35
CA GLU A 82 -10.64 10.17 1.51
C GLU A 82 -9.80 10.36 0.25
N LEU A 83 -10.22 11.28 -0.60
CA LEU A 83 -9.54 11.59 -1.86
C LEU A 83 -8.20 12.28 -1.58
N ILE A 84 -7.12 11.66 -2.04
CA ILE A 84 -5.77 12.27 -2.07
C ILE A 84 -5.71 13.26 -3.24
N GLY A 85 -6.21 12.83 -4.41
CA GLY A 85 -6.36 13.65 -5.59
C GLY A 85 -6.56 12.82 -6.85
N THR A 86 -6.51 13.48 -8.00
CA THR A 86 -6.67 12.85 -9.32
C THR A 86 -5.41 12.99 -10.14
N LEU A 87 -5.08 11.95 -10.90
CA LEU A 87 -4.03 12.01 -11.92
C LEU A 87 -4.55 11.52 -13.28
N ASP A 88 -3.95 12.03 -14.35
CA ASP A 88 -4.15 11.52 -15.70
C ASP A 88 -3.12 10.44 -15.99
N HIS A 89 -3.60 9.25 -16.38
CA HIS A 89 -2.79 8.12 -16.79
C HIS A 89 -2.91 7.94 -18.30
N SER A 90 -1.80 7.93 -19.04
CA SER A 90 -1.85 7.90 -20.52
C SER A 90 -2.61 6.69 -21.09
N GLU A 91 -2.51 5.52 -20.45
CA GLU A 91 -3.20 4.29 -20.87
C GLU A 91 -4.61 4.10 -20.26
N LEU A 92 -4.82 4.49 -19.00
CA LEU A 92 -6.04 4.19 -18.23
C LEU A 92 -6.99 5.38 -18.08
N GLY A 93 -6.63 6.55 -18.61
CA GLY A 93 -7.37 7.79 -18.42
C GLY A 93 -7.23 8.36 -17.01
N THR A 94 -8.17 9.20 -16.60
CA THR A 94 -8.18 9.81 -15.27
C THR A 94 -8.33 8.74 -14.19
N ARG A 95 -7.46 8.79 -13.17
CA ARG A 95 -7.50 7.93 -11.99
C ARG A 95 -7.69 8.77 -10.74
N TYR A 96 -8.56 8.27 -9.87
CA TYR A 96 -8.83 8.85 -8.56
C TYR A 96 -8.01 8.08 -7.52
N GLY A 97 -7.10 8.79 -6.86
CA GLY A 97 -6.26 8.26 -5.79
C GLY A 97 -6.89 8.51 -4.43
N TYR A 98 -7.14 7.45 -3.66
CA TYR A 98 -7.70 7.54 -2.31
C TYR A 98 -6.72 7.01 -1.27
N ASP A 99 -6.82 7.51 -0.04
CA ASP A 99 -6.22 6.85 1.10
C ASP A 99 -6.84 5.45 1.23
N ALA A 100 -6.03 4.43 1.00
CA ALA A 100 -6.51 3.07 0.88
C ALA A 100 -7.20 2.55 2.16
N THR A 101 -6.92 3.16 3.32
CA THR A 101 -7.61 2.81 4.58
C THR A 101 -9.09 3.18 4.59
N THR A 102 -9.51 4.07 3.69
CA THR A 102 -10.92 4.46 3.49
C THR A 102 -11.61 3.70 2.36
N ASP A 103 -10.85 2.86 1.64
CA ASP A 103 -11.37 2.07 0.53
C ASP A 103 -11.70 0.63 0.98
N PRO A 104 -12.98 0.21 0.94
CA PRO A 104 -13.39 -1.12 1.42
C PRO A 104 -12.72 -2.26 0.65
N VAL A 105 -12.33 -2.06 -0.62
CA VAL A 105 -11.64 -3.09 -1.41
C VAL A 105 -10.27 -3.37 -0.81
N TYR A 106 -9.48 -2.32 -0.54
CA TYR A 106 -8.17 -2.48 0.09
C TYR A 106 -8.27 -3.06 1.50
N VAL A 107 -9.20 -2.57 2.32
CA VAL A 107 -9.39 -3.08 3.68
C VAL A 107 -9.76 -4.56 3.67
N SER A 108 -10.67 -4.98 2.77
CA SER A 108 -11.07 -6.39 2.65
C SER A 108 -9.91 -7.29 2.23
N GLU A 109 -9.10 -6.84 1.27
CA GLU A 109 -7.96 -7.60 0.77
C GLU A 109 -6.84 -7.66 1.80
N LEU A 110 -6.57 -6.58 2.53
CA LEU A 110 -5.60 -6.57 3.62
C LEU A 110 -6.00 -7.53 4.76
N VAL A 111 -7.28 -7.54 5.15
CA VAL A 111 -7.80 -8.54 6.12
C VAL A 111 -7.58 -9.95 5.60
N ARG A 112 -7.94 -10.22 4.34
CA ARG A 112 -7.78 -11.54 3.72
C ARG A 112 -6.33 -12.00 3.76
N VAL A 113 -5.39 -11.15 3.29
CA VAL A 113 -3.96 -11.44 3.28
C VAL A 113 -3.45 -11.78 4.68
N ILE A 114 -3.78 -10.96 5.68
CA ILE A 114 -3.38 -11.20 7.07
C ILE A 114 -3.95 -12.53 7.59
N THR A 115 -5.25 -12.78 7.37
CA THR A 115 -5.96 -13.92 7.95
C THR A 115 -5.62 -15.26 7.30
N GLU A 116 -5.39 -15.26 6.00
CA GLU A 116 -4.99 -16.45 5.23
C GLU A 116 -3.48 -16.72 5.28
N GLY A 117 -2.70 -15.75 5.76
CA GLY A 117 -1.23 -15.82 5.71
C GLY A 117 -0.71 -15.75 4.28
N ASP A 118 -1.42 -15.01 3.41
CA ASP A 118 -1.05 -14.82 2.01
C ASP A 118 0.05 -13.77 1.88
N THR A 119 0.56 -13.58 0.66
CA THR A 119 1.62 -12.61 0.37
C THR A 119 1.12 -11.46 -0.48
N GLY A 120 2.01 -10.50 -0.77
CA GLY A 120 1.81 -9.56 -1.87
C GLY A 120 1.63 -10.26 -3.22
N SER A 121 1.07 -9.55 -4.18
CA SER A 121 0.82 -10.07 -5.52
C SER A 121 2.03 -9.87 -6.45
N PRO A 122 2.36 -10.84 -7.33
CA PRO A 122 3.30 -10.63 -8.41
C PRO A 122 2.89 -9.43 -9.27
N ILE A 123 3.86 -8.73 -9.83
CA ILE A 123 3.63 -7.58 -10.69
C ILE A 123 4.07 -7.93 -12.10
N THR A 124 3.27 -7.59 -13.11
CA THR A 124 3.61 -7.81 -14.52
C THR A 124 3.64 -6.48 -15.27
N ASN A 125 4.67 -6.34 -16.10
CA ASN A 125 4.75 -5.29 -17.09
C ASN A 125 3.77 -5.60 -18.22
N VAL A 126 2.76 -4.75 -18.43
CA VAL A 126 1.74 -4.98 -19.45
C VAL A 126 2.32 -4.90 -20.86
N GLU A 127 3.32 -4.06 -21.08
CA GLU A 127 3.92 -3.88 -22.40
C GLU A 127 4.80 -5.06 -22.83
N THR A 128 5.49 -5.72 -21.91
CA THR A 128 6.43 -6.82 -22.22
C THR A 128 5.93 -8.20 -21.78
N GLY A 129 4.97 -8.27 -20.86
CA GLY A 129 4.53 -9.51 -20.20
C GLY A 129 5.53 -10.06 -19.18
N GLU A 130 6.64 -9.37 -18.93
CA GLU A 130 7.68 -9.81 -18.00
C GLU A 130 7.33 -9.44 -16.55
N PRO A 131 7.77 -10.25 -15.57
CA PRO A 131 7.57 -9.92 -14.16
C PRO A 131 8.39 -8.67 -13.77
N LEU A 132 7.77 -7.81 -12.97
CA LEU A 132 8.42 -6.71 -12.28
C LEU A 132 8.62 -7.10 -10.81
N PRO A 133 9.84 -7.06 -10.27
CA PRO A 133 10.04 -7.34 -8.85
C PRO A 133 9.42 -6.22 -8.00
N ALA A 134 8.55 -6.60 -7.07
CA ALA A 134 8.27 -5.74 -5.92
C ALA A 134 9.56 -5.56 -5.12
N THR A 135 9.73 -4.40 -4.49
CA THR A 135 10.91 -4.11 -3.67
C THR A 135 10.66 -4.27 -2.16
N ALA A 136 9.42 -4.61 -1.79
CA ALA A 136 9.05 -5.15 -0.49
C ALA A 136 8.32 -6.48 -0.67
N GLU A 137 8.75 -7.50 0.07
CA GLU A 137 8.03 -8.77 0.19
C GLU A 137 7.16 -8.70 1.45
N VAL A 138 5.88 -9.03 1.34
CA VAL A 138 4.95 -8.96 2.47
C VAL A 138 4.30 -10.30 2.72
N VAL A 139 4.03 -10.60 3.99
CA VAL A 139 3.41 -11.84 4.42
C VAL A 139 2.44 -11.56 5.57
N GLY A 140 1.23 -12.11 5.46
CA GLY A 140 0.29 -12.18 6.56
C GLY A 140 0.68 -13.25 7.57
N SER A 141 0.41 -13.04 8.86
CA SER A 141 0.72 -14.03 9.89
C SER A 141 -0.14 -15.30 9.83
N GLY A 142 -1.28 -15.23 9.14
CA GLY A 142 -2.39 -16.17 9.32
C GLY A 142 -3.10 -15.94 10.66
N VAL A 143 -4.37 -16.36 10.74
CA VAL A 143 -5.10 -16.47 12.02
C VAL A 143 -5.53 -17.92 12.25
N THR A 144 -5.57 -18.34 13.51
CA THR A 144 -5.98 -19.71 13.82
C THR A 144 -7.47 -19.90 13.48
N PRO A 145 -7.85 -20.96 12.75
CA PRO A 145 -9.25 -21.24 12.44
C PRO A 145 -10.12 -21.28 13.70
N GLY A 146 -11.24 -20.55 13.69
CA GLY A 146 -12.17 -20.45 14.83
C GLY A 146 -11.94 -19.23 15.74
N VAL A 147 -10.89 -18.45 15.52
CA VAL A 147 -10.83 -17.06 16.00
C VAL A 147 -11.73 -16.24 15.09
N ASP A 148 -12.60 -15.43 15.69
CA ASP A 148 -13.37 -14.45 14.94
C ASP A 148 -12.40 -13.54 14.19
N ALA A 149 -12.43 -13.58 12.85
CA ALA A 149 -11.62 -12.71 12.00
C ALA A 149 -12.30 -11.34 11.78
N GLN A 150 -13.51 -11.13 12.33
CA GLN A 150 -14.11 -9.80 12.43
C GLN A 150 -13.27 -8.96 13.38
N GLY A 151 -12.50 -8.04 12.80
CA GLY A 151 -11.59 -7.17 13.52
C GLY A 151 -11.35 -5.89 12.75
N ALA A 152 -10.95 -4.84 13.47
CA ALA A 152 -10.52 -3.61 12.84
C ALA A 152 -9.06 -3.75 12.46
N VAL A 153 -8.73 -3.50 11.19
CA VAL A 153 -7.34 -3.38 10.77
C VAL A 153 -6.84 -1.99 11.11
N ARG A 154 -5.71 -1.92 11.82
CA ARG A 154 -4.96 -0.68 12.00
C ARG A 154 -3.73 -0.73 11.10
N LEU A 155 -3.64 0.22 10.18
CA LEU A 155 -2.43 0.45 9.40
C LEU A 155 -1.35 1.11 10.26
N ILE A 156 -0.11 0.65 10.15
CA ILE A 156 1.06 1.36 10.69
C ILE A 156 1.51 2.37 9.64
N ARG A 157 1.50 3.67 9.98
CA ARG A 157 1.86 4.77 9.06
C ARG A 157 3.32 5.16 9.10
N VAL A 158 3.94 5.08 10.27
CA VAL A 158 5.35 5.41 10.51
C VAL A 158 6.05 4.13 10.91
N LEU A 159 7.12 3.76 10.21
CA LEU A 159 7.83 2.49 10.42
C LEU A 159 9.01 2.68 11.39
N ASP A 160 8.68 2.56 12.67
CA ASP A 160 9.60 2.58 13.80
C ASP A 160 9.08 1.72 14.96
N ALA A 161 9.95 1.50 15.95
CA ALA A 161 9.64 0.69 17.12
C ALA A 161 8.53 1.24 18.02
N GLU A 162 8.20 2.54 17.94
CA GLU A 162 7.14 3.16 18.75
C GLU A 162 5.76 2.90 18.15
N HIS A 163 5.64 2.95 16.83
CA HIS A 163 4.36 2.83 16.13
C HIS A 163 3.96 1.38 15.83
N GLU A 164 4.94 0.48 15.71
CA GLU A 164 4.80 -0.96 15.46
C GLU A 164 4.31 -1.76 16.67
N ASP A 165 3.34 -1.20 17.41
CA ASP A 165 2.68 -1.90 18.51
C ASP A 165 1.82 -3.05 17.99
N THR A 166 2.29 -4.28 18.26
CA THR A 166 1.65 -5.56 17.99
C THR A 166 0.93 -6.14 19.22
N HIS A 167 0.89 -5.42 20.33
CA HIS A 167 0.20 -5.87 21.54
C HIS A 167 -1.28 -6.13 21.23
N ALA A 168 -1.75 -7.31 21.65
CA ALA A 168 -3.09 -7.84 21.40
C ALA A 168 -3.48 -7.97 19.92
N ALA A 169 -2.53 -7.95 18.98
CA ALA A 169 -2.81 -8.25 17.59
C ALA A 169 -3.24 -9.72 17.43
N ARG A 170 -4.35 -9.94 16.71
CA ARG A 170 -4.81 -11.27 16.30
C ARG A 170 -4.06 -11.77 15.06
N GLY A 171 -3.58 -10.85 14.24
CA GLY A 171 -2.71 -11.11 13.10
C GLY A 171 -1.97 -9.85 12.67
N VAL A 172 -0.91 -10.02 11.91
CA VAL A 172 -0.07 -8.91 11.42
C VAL A 172 0.24 -9.08 9.93
N LEU A 173 0.48 -7.96 9.25
CA LEU A 173 1.17 -7.92 7.96
C LEU A 173 2.59 -7.45 8.21
N THR A 174 3.57 -8.28 7.88
CA THR A 174 5.00 -7.93 7.97
C THR A 174 5.57 -7.73 6.59
N ALA A 175 6.52 -6.81 6.45
CA ALA A 175 7.25 -6.57 5.22
C ALA A 175 8.76 -6.73 5.41
N THR A 176 9.41 -7.45 4.50
CA THR A 176 10.87 -7.50 4.35
C THR A 176 11.28 -6.69 3.12
N TRP A 177 12.21 -5.75 3.31
CA TRP A 177 12.63 -4.81 2.25
C TRP A 177 14.04 -4.27 2.53
N THR A 178 14.61 -3.50 1.59
CA THR A 178 15.97 -2.94 1.74
C THR A 178 15.96 -1.42 1.71
N HIS A 179 16.67 -0.80 2.64
CA HIS A 179 16.94 0.64 2.66
C HIS A 179 18.44 0.88 2.81
N ASP A 180 19.04 1.68 1.91
CA ASP A 180 20.48 1.98 1.90
C ASP A 180 21.39 0.72 2.00
N GLY A 181 20.97 -0.38 1.36
CA GLY A 181 21.68 -1.65 1.36
C GLY A 181 21.55 -2.48 2.64
N VAL A 182 20.70 -2.05 3.58
CA VAL A 182 20.39 -2.77 4.81
C VAL A 182 18.99 -3.38 4.71
N GLU A 183 18.90 -4.69 4.92
CA GLU A 183 17.62 -5.38 5.03
C GLU A 183 16.89 -4.95 6.31
N ARG A 184 15.58 -4.72 6.17
CA ARG A 184 14.67 -4.31 7.22
C ARG A 184 13.46 -5.24 7.23
N GLU A 185 12.92 -5.42 8.42
CA GLU A 185 11.63 -6.05 8.64
C GLU A 185 10.79 -5.10 9.48
N ASP A 186 9.61 -4.72 8.99
CA ASP A 186 8.71 -3.78 9.67
C ASP A 186 7.27 -4.33 9.63
N VAL A 187 6.49 -4.07 10.68
CA VAL A 187 5.06 -4.41 10.71
C VAL A 187 4.25 -3.30 10.03
N LEU A 188 3.52 -3.64 8.97
CA LEU A 188 2.76 -2.68 8.17
C LEU A 188 1.30 -2.52 8.60
N ALA A 189 0.72 -3.56 9.19
CA ALA A 189 -0.66 -3.55 9.66
C ALA A 189 -0.88 -4.59 10.76
N VAL A 190 -1.86 -4.32 11.61
CA VAL A 190 -2.30 -5.25 12.66
C VAL A 190 -3.81 -5.43 12.61
N LEU A 191 -4.25 -6.68 12.68
CA LEU A 191 -5.66 -7.06 12.82
C LEU A 191 -5.97 -7.18 14.31
N ARG A 192 -6.93 -6.40 14.81
CA ARG A 192 -7.32 -6.37 16.22
C ARG A 192 -8.77 -6.69 16.46
#